data_AF-X0W218-F1
#
_entry.id   AF-X0W218-F1
#
_cell.length_a   1.000
_cell.length_b   1.000
_cell.length_c   1.000
_cell.angle_alpha   90.00
_cell.angle_beta   90.00
_cell.angle_gamma   90.00
#
_symmetry.space_group_name_H-M   'P 1'
#
loop_
_entity.id
_entity.type
_entity.pdbx_description
1 polymer ?
#
loop_
_entity_poly.entity_id
_entity_poly.type
_entity_poly.pdbx_seq_one_letter_code
_entity_poly.pdbx_strand_id
1 'polypeptide(L)'
;CPVNAIPDGDKVMLRGYENWRFDAERCSKFRATNPHGSSCGRCIKVCPWNKPKGWSHDVVRYTVKHFPFLNSSIVKMDDIWGYGKQDKNYKWWFDLEGVDGAIKIPDKSH
;
A
#
# COMPACT_ATOMS: atom_id res chain seq x y z
N CYS A 1 6.04 3.50 -0.93
CA CYS A 1 5.55 3.28 -2.32
C CYS A 1 6.74 2.74 -3.13
N PRO A 2 6.62 1.70 -3.98
CA PRO A 2 7.79 1.15 -4.68
C PRO A 2 8.51 2.16 -5.59
N VAL A 3 7.76 3.13 -6.14
CA VAL A 3 8.29 4.13 -7.08
C VAL A 3 8.18 5.57 -6.55
N ASN A 4 7.99 5.74 -5.24
CA ASN A 4 7.89 7.05 -4.59
C ASN A 4 6.93 8.03 -5.30
N ALA A 5 5.79 7.50 -5.77
CA ALA A 5 4.75 8.30 -6.43
C ALA A 5 3.90 9.13 -5.45
N ILE A 6 3.80 8.70 -4.20
CA ILE A 6 3.01 9.37 -3.15
C ILE A 6 3.93 10.38 -2.46
N PRO A 7 3.53 11.65 -2.32
CA PRO A 7 4.36 12.66 -1.68
C PRO A 7 4.37 12.49 -0.15
N ASP A 8 5.51 12.77 0.47
CA ASP A 8 5.64 12.90 1.94
C ASP A 8 5.34 14.33 2.43
N GLY A 9 5.16 15.28 1.51
CA GLY A 9 4.96 16.70 1.80
C GLY A 9 3.49 17.12 1.97
N ASP A 10 3.28 18.44 1.95
CA ASP A 10 1.97 19.05 2.19
C ASP A 10 0.99 18.93 1.02
N LYS A 11 -0.27 19.25 1.29
CA LYS A 11 -1.32 19.38 0.27
C LYS A 11 -0.98 20.51 -0.70
N VAL A 12 -1.38 20.34 -1.94
CA VAL A 12 -1.30 21.36 -2.99
C VAL A 12 -2.70 21.71 -3.51
N MET A 13 -2.89 22.96 -3.91
CA MET A 13 -4.11 23.39 -4.60
C MET A 13 -4.05 22.93 -6.06
N LEU A 14 -5.07 22.18 -6.49
CA LEU A 14 -5.21 21.73 -7.86
C LEU A 14 -6.66 21.88 -8.31
N ARG A 15 -6.90 22.59 -9.42
CA ARG A 15 -8.25 22.73 -10.02
C ARG A 15 -9.34 23.13 -9.01
N GLY A 16 -8.99 23.99 -8.05
CA GLY A 16 -9.92 24.54 -7.07
C GLY A 16 -10.07 23.78 -5.75
N TYR A 17 -9.29 22.71 -5.51
CA TYR A 17 -9.32 21.99 -4.23
C TYR A 17 -7.93 21.59 -3.73
N GLU A 18 -7.78 21.46 -2.41
CA GLU A 18 -6.56 20.97 -1.78
C GLU A 18 -6.48 19.45 -1.88
N ASN A 19 -5.31 18.92 -2.28
CA ASN A 19 -5.07 17.48 -2.34
C ASN A 19 -3.59 17.16 -2.17
N TRP A 20 -3.28 15.98 -1.61
CA TRP A 20 -1.96 15.36 -1.75
C TRP A 20 -1.83 14.76 -3.14
N ARG A 21 -1.37 15.56 -4.10
CA ARG A 21 -1.23 15.15 -5.49
C ARG A 21 -0.07 14.15 -5.63
N PHE A 22 -0.39 12.90 -5.93
CA PHE A 22 0.59 11.89 -6.28
C PHE A 22 1.02 12.00 -7.75
N ASP A 23 2.22 11.50 -8.05
CA ASP A 23 2.75 11.37 -9.40
C ASP A 23 2.02 10.22 -10.13
N ALA A 24 0.98 10.59 -10.86
CA ALA A 24 0.16 9.65 -11.61
C ALA A 24 0.92 8.96 -12.74
N GLU A 25 1.93 9.62 -13.33
CA GLU A 25 2.71 9.06 -14.42
C GLU A 25 3.62 7.94 -13.91
N ARG A 26 4.38 8.19 -12.84
CA ARG A 26 5.22 7.16 -12.19
C ARG A 26 4.39 5.98 -11.71
N CYS A 27 3.25 6.25 -11.07
CA CYS A 27 2.35 5.20 -10.61
C CYS A 27 1.81 4.37 -11.78
N SER A 28 1.36 5.02 -12.86
CA SER A 28 0.80 4.34 -14.03
C SER A 28 1.84 3.50 -14.76
N LYS A 29 3.05 4.03 -14.96
CA LYS A 29 4.19 3.28 -15.52
C LYS A 29 4.46 2.02 -14.71
N PHE A 30 4.63 2.15 -13.39
CA PHE A 30 4.87 0.99 -12.53
C PHE A 30 3.73 -0.04 -12.57
N ARG A 31 2.48 0.41 -12.57
CA ARG A 31 1.31 -0.49 -12.65
C ARG A 31 1.21 -1.23 -13.99
N ALA A 32 1.72 -0.66 -15.07
CA ALA A 32 1.63 -1.24 -16.40
C ALA A 32 2.86 -2.10 -16.75
N THR A 33 4.05 -1.71 -16.31
CA THR A 33 5.31 -2.29 -16.79
C THR A 33 6.06 -3.12 -15.76
N ASN A 34 5.59 -3.21 -14.52
CA ASN A 34 6.25 -4.04 -13.50
C ASN A 34 6.13 -5.54 -13.85
N PRO A 35 7.25 -6.26 -14.05
CA PRO A 35 7.22 -7.68 -14.42
C PRO A 35 6.87 -8.61 -13.24
N HIS A 36 7.03 -8.16 -11.99
CA HIS A 36 6.87 -9.02 -10.81
C HIS A 36 5.44 -9.05 -10.25
N GLY A 37 4.43 -8.82 -11.09
CA GLY A 37 3.04 -8.92 -10.69
C GLY A 37 2.09 -8.20 -11.63
N SER A 38 0.80 -8.50 -11.49
CA SER A 38 -0.23 -7.82 -12.25
C SER A 38 -0.68 -6.55 -11.53
N SER A 39 -0.19 -5.39 -11.98
CA SER A 39 -0.49 -4.09 -11.39
C SER A 39 0.08 -3.87 -9.97
N CYS A 40 -0.40 -2.83 -9.28
CA CYS A 40 0.02 -2.50 -7.92
C CYS A 40 -1.13 -1.88 -7.11
N GLY A 41 -1.26 -2.32 -5.86
CA GLY A 41 -2.18 -1.78 -4.85
C GLY A 41 -1.55 -1.64 -3.47
N ARG A 42 -0.21 -1.59 -3.41
CA ARG A 42 0.55 -1.66 -2.15
C ARG A 42 0.17 -0.57 -1.15
N CYS A 43 -0.11 0.65 -1.63
CA CYS A 43 -0.51 1.78 -0.79
C CYS A 43 -1.75 1.48 0.06
N ILE A 44 -2.76 0.81 -0.52
CA ILE A 44 -3.97 0.41 0.20
C ILE A 44 -3.63 -0.67 1.24
N LYS A 45 -2.83 -1.67 0.85
CA LYS A 45 -2.44 -2.79 1.73
C LYS A 45 -1.71 -2.32 3.00
N VAL A 46 -0.78 -1.37 2.87
CA VAL A 46 0.04 -0.91 4.01
C VAL A 46 -0.64 0.17 4.84
N CYS A 47 -1.76 0.73 4.38
CA CYS A 47 -2.45 1.80 5.11
C CYS A 47 -2.84 1.33 6.53
N PRO A 48 -2.49 2.09 7.59
CA PRO A 48 -2.89 1.76 8.96
C PRO A 48 -4.41 1.69 9.16
N TRP A 49 -5.20 2.33 8.29
CA TRP A 49 -6.66 2.31 8.34
C TRP A 49 -7.29 1.09 7.64
N ASN A 50 -6.51 0.30 6.92
CA ASN A 50 -6.97 -0.88 6.18
C ASN A 50 -6.89 -2.19 7.00
N LYS A 51 -6.87 -2.11 8.34
CA LYS A 51 -6.87 -3.31 9.19
C LYS A 51 -8.29 -3.89 9.32
N PRO A 52 -8.42 -5.21 9.56
CA PRO A 52 -9.69 -5.84 9.89
C PRO A 52 -10.42 -5.10 11.01
N LYS A 53 -11.76 -5.12 10.98
CA LYS A 53 -12.56 -4.59 12.10
C LYS A 53 -12.32 -5.47 13.32
N GLY A 54 -12.11 -4.83 14.47
CA GLY A 54 -11.85 -5.51 15.73
C GLY A 54 -11.48 -4.51 16.83
N TRP A 55 -11.52 -4.97 18.09
CA TRP A 55 -11.32 -4.10 19.25
C TRP A 55 -9.99 -3.32 19.21
N SER A 56 -8.92 -3.95 18.71
CA SER A 56 -7.60 -3.32 18.57
C SER A 56 -7.63 -2.15 17.58
N HIS A 57 -8.32 -2.32 16.46
CA HIS A 57 -8.48 -1.26 15.46
C HIS A 57 -9.31 -0.11 16.04
N ASP A 58 -10.40 -0.39 16.75
CA ASP A 58 -11.27 0.61 17.37
C ASP A 58 -10.54 1.43 18.45
N VAL A 59 -9.70 0.77 19.26
CA VAL A 59 -8.82 1.45 20.22
C VAL A 59 -7.85 2.38 19.51
N VAL A 60 -7.20 1.94 18.42
CA VAL A 60 -6.30 2.79 17.64
C VAL A 60 -7.05 4.00 17.06
N ARG A 61 -8.27 3.82 16.54
CA ARG A 61 -9.09 4.94 16.05
C ARG A 61 -9.42 5.94 17.15
N TYR A 62 -9.81 5.43 18.33
CA TYR A 62 -10.10 6.26 19.49
C TYR A 62 -8.88 7.05 19.92
N THR A 63 -7.72 6.40 20.01
CA THR A 63 -6.47 7.04 20.44
C THR A 63 -6.01 8.11 19.46
N VAL A 64 -6.03 7.84 18.15
CA VAL A 64 -5.66 8.84 17.13
C VAL A 64 -6.60 10.06 17.16
N LYS A 65 -7.88 9.86 17.49
CA LYS A 65 -8.87 10.94 17.59
C LYS A 65 -8.66 11.83 18.82
N HIS A 66 -8.31 11.24 19.97
CA HIS A 66 -8.22 11.97 21.24
C HIS A 66 -6.80 12.42 21.60
N PHE A 67 -5.79 11.73 21.09
CA PHE A 67 -4.38 11.94 21.44
C PHE A 67 -3.52 12.09 20.17
N PRO A 68 -3.69 13.17 19.38
CA PRO A 68 -3.00 13.35 18.11
C PRO A 68 -1.46 13.42 18.22
N PHE A 69 -0.93 13.75 19.40
CA PHE A 69 0.51 13.72 19.66
C PHE A 69 1.10 12.29 19.61
N LEU A 70 0.28 11.25 19.75
CA LEU A 70 0.71 9.85 19.66
C LEU A 70 0.77 9.33 18.21
N ASN A 71 0.30 10.09 17.22
CA ASN A 71 0.17 9.64 15.84
C ASN A 71 1.51 9.11 15.27
N SER A 72 2.62 9.81 15.51
CA SER A 72 3.94 9.38 15.02
C SER A 72 4.37 8.04 15.65
N SER A 73 4.11 7.86 16.95
CA SER A 73 4.42 6.61 17.66
C SER A 73 3.56 5.44 17.17
N ILE A 74 2.27 5.67 16.94
CA ILE A 74 1.34 4.65 16.43
C ILE A 74 1.75 4.18 15.04
N VAL A 75 2.15 5.10 14.15
CA VAL A 75 2.65 4.73 12.81
C VAL A 75 3.92 3.88 12.91
N LYS A 76 4.87 4.25 13.76
CA LYS A 76 6.09 3.45 13.97
C LYS A 76 5.78 2.06 14.52
N MET A 77 4.79 1.95 15.41
CA MET A 77 4.36 0.65 15.95
C MET A 77 3.72 -0.23 14.87
N ASP A 78 2.96 0.33 13.93
CA ASP A 78 2.40 -0.42 12.79
C ASP A 78 3.49 -1.07 11.93
N ASP A 79 4.57 -0.32 11.67
CA ASP A 79 5.73 -0.80 10.92
C ASP A 79 6.49 -1.90 11.66
N ILE A 80 6.73 -1.73 12.98
CA ILE A 80 7.42 -2.71 13.82
C ILE A 80 6.64 -4.03 13.89
N TRP A 81 5.33 -3.97 14.07
CA TRP A 81 4.47 -5.15 14.09
C TRP A 81 4.33 -5.83 12.73
N GLY A 82 4.85 -5.21 11.67
CA GLY A 82 4.90 -5.83 10.35
C GLY A 82 3.51 -6.02 9.74
N TYR A 83 2.52 -5.21 10.11
CA TYR A 83 1.17 -5.30 9.56
C TYR A 83 1.12 -5.04 8.05
N GLY A 84 2.16 -4.43 7.48
CA GLY A 84 2.36 -4.28 6.03
C GLY A 84 2.92 -5.53 5.33
N LYS A 85 3.37 -6.55 6.06
CA LYS A 85 3.93 -7.78 5.48
C LYS A 85 2.80 -8.69 4.97
N GLN A 86 3.12 -9.45 3.93
CA GLN A 86 2.19 -10.44 3.38
C GLN A 86 2.16 -11.66 4.28
N ASP A 87 0.97 -12.01 4.77
CA ASP A 87 0.73 -13.27 5.45
C ASP A 87 0.55 -14.37 4.41
N LYS A 88 1.45 -15.36 4.42
CA LYS A 88 1.47 -16.48 3.48
C LYS A 88 0.30 -17.45 3.69
N ASN A 89 -0.31 -17.47 4.87
CA ASN A 89 -1.45 -18.33 5.18
C ASN A 89 -2.68 -17.98 4.35
N TYR A 90 -2.83 -16.69 3.97
CA TYR A 90 -3.94 -16.21 3.16
C TYR A 90 -3.65 -16.22 1.66
N LYS A 91 -2.48 -16.72 1.22
CA LYS A 91 -2.15 -16.85 -0.20
C LYS A 91 -2.78 -18.12 -0.76
N TRP A 92 -4.00 -17.99 -1.26
CA TRP A 92 -4.75 -19.10 -1.87
C TRP A 92 -4.55 -19.21 -3.39
N TRP A 93 -3.97 -18.19 -4.03
CA TRP A 93 -3.78 -18.12 -5.49
C TRP A 93 -2.43 -18.67 -5.94
N PHE A 94 -2.38 -19.07 -7.22
CA PHE A 94 -1.16 -19.47 -7.90
C PHE A 94 -0.43 -18.27 -8.53
N ASP A 95 0.90 -18.30 -8.54
CA ASP A 95 1.71 -17.32 -9.27
C ASP A 95 1.83 -17.78 -10.72
N LEU A 96 1.01 -17.22 -11.61
CA LEU A 96 0.95 -17.59 -13.02
C LEU A 96 0.96 -16.34 -13.90
N GLU A 97 1.59 -16.43 -15.07
CA GLU A 97 1.67 -15.37 -16.07
C GLU A 97 1.33 -15.92 -17.47
N GLY A 98 0.61 -15.14 -18.28
CA GLY A 98 0.32 -15.47 -19.67
C GLY A 98 1.39 -14.92 -20.60
N VAL A 99 2.14 -15.79 -21.25
CA VAL A 99 3.21 -15.44 -22.20
C VAL A 99 2.97 -16.21 -23.50
N ASP A 100 2.82 -15.49 -24.62
CA ASP A 100 2.57 -16.05 -25.95
C ASP A 100 1.39 -17.03 -26.02
N GLY A 101 0.33 -16.74 -25.26
CA GLY A 101 -0.87 -17.60 -25.18
C GLY A 101 -0.73 -18.84 -24.29
N ALA A 102 0.43 -19.05 -23.66
CA ALA A 102 0.66 -20.12 -22.68
C ALA A 102 0.72 -19.57 -21.25
N ILE A 103 0.20 -20.35 -20.29
CA ILE A 103 0.29 -20.04 -18.86
C ILE A 103 1.61 -20.62 -18.32
N LYS A 104 2.45 -19.78 -17.72
CA LYS A 104 3.77 -20.15 -17.18
C LYS A 104 3.91 -19.68 -15.73
N ILE A 105 4.82 -20.32 -14.98
CA ILE A 105 5.24 -19.83 -13.67
C ILE A 105 6.27 -18.70 -13.92
N PRO A 106 6.10 -17.51 -13.33
CA PRO A 106 7.02 -16.39 -13.55
C PRO A 106 8.40 -16.70 -12.97
N ASP A 107 9.43 -16.30 -13.70
CA ASP A 107 10.81 -16.40 -13.22
C ASP A 107 11.05 -15.39 -12.08
N LYS A 108 11.65 -15.86 -10.99
CA LYS A 108 11.92 -15.06 -9.78
C LYS A 108 13.32 -14.45 -9.77
N SER A 109 14.11 -14.66 -10.83
CA SER A 109 15.54 -14.30 -10.89
C SER A 109 15.84 -12.91 -11.43
N HIS A 110 14.84 -12.18 -11.93
CA HIS A 110 14.98 -10.80 -12.39
C HIS A 110 14.58 -9.77 -11.33
#